data_AF-A0A1I0TLZ9-F1
#
_entry.id   AF-A0A1I0TLZ9-F1
#
_cell.length_a   1.000
_cell.length_b   1.000
_cell.length_c   1.000
_cell.angle_alpha   90.00
_cell.angle_beta   90.00
_cell.angle_gamma   90.00
#
_symmetry.space_group_name_H-M   'P 1'
#
loop_
_entity.id
_entity.type
_entity.pdbx_description
1 polymer ?
#
loop_
_entity_poly.entity_id
_entity_poly.type
_entity_poly.pdbx_seq_one_letter_code
_entity_poly.pdbx_strand_id
1 'polypeptide(L)'
;MYFLLGGRILFIARFQYHWTFERIDKYIKEGRGQGEFENYKPWLTVRDVPSNGRVAREMGTKVKREYHFLSDLERYFFYILEWQDSVVDIREQYPILEMEKTVEIAELLGFAHPKDPKTKINIVMTTDFMITYKNDQGDVCYAARSIKSFKDLLKKRTLEILL
;
A
#
# COMPACT_ATOMS: atom_id res chain seq x y z
N MET A 1 8.48 -25.42 13.31
CA MET A 1 8.59 -26.63 14.15
C MET A 1 7.30 -27.42 13.95
N TYR A 2 7.36 -28.55 13.26
CA TYR A 2 6.18 -29.33 12.89
C TYR A 2 5.79 -30.26 14.04
N PHE A 3 4.53 -30.23 14.47
CA PHE A 3 3.92 -31.31 15.25
C PHE A 3 2.87 -31.99 14.39
N LEU A 4 3.04 -33.29 14.17
CA LEU A 4 2.09 -34.19 13.53
C LEU A 4 1.23 -34.84 14.62
N LEU A 5 -0.05 -34.49 14.69
CA LEU A 5 -1.08 -35.33 15.31
C LEU A 5 -2.39 -35.16 14.54
N GLY A 6 -2.85 -36.23 13.89
CA GLY A 6 -4.26 -36.42 13.51
C GLY A 6 -4.74 -35.80 12.20
N GLY A 7 -4.52 -36.49 11.08
CA GLY A 7 -5.59 -37.00 10.21
C GLY A 7 -6.66 -36.07 9.60
N ARG A 8 -6.52 -34.75 9.64
CA ARG A 8 -7.26 -33.79 8.80
C ARG A 8 -6.26 -32.76 8.30
N ILE A 9 -5.99 -32.78 6.99
CA ILE A 9 -5.44 -31.62 6.31
C ILE A 9 -6.51 -30.53 6.47
N LEU A 10 -6.37 -29.69 7.50
CA LEU A 10 -7.01 -28.39 7.46
C LEU A 10 -6.36 -27.70 6.27
N PHE A 11 -7.03 -27.74 5.13
CA PHE A 11 -6.90 -26.66 4.16
C PHE A 11 -7.31 -25.41 4.93
N ILE A 12 -6.34 -24.72 5.52
CA ILE A 12 -6.52 -23.32 5.89
C ILE A 12 -6.84 -22.67 4.55
N ALA A 13 -8.13 -22.39 4.36
CA ALA A 13 -8.62 -21.78 3.13
C ALA A 13 -7.75 -20.55 2.88
N ARG A 14 -6.91 -20.61 1.84
CA ARG A 14 -6.23 -19.43 1.33
C ARG A 14 -7.34 -18.49 0.94
N PHE A 15 -7.63 -17.51 1.80
CA PHE A 15 -8.63 -16.49 1.53
C PHE A 15 -8.28 -15.89 0.17
N GLN A 16 -9.07 -16.21 -0.85
CA GLN A 16 -8.83 -15.68 -2.18
C GLN A 16 -9.16 -14.19 -2.14
N TYR A 17 -8.11 -13.38 -2.05
CA TYR A 17 -8.21 -11.94 -1.97
C TYR A 17 -8.58 -11.38 -3.35
N HIS A 18 -9.86 -11.10 -3.56
CA HIS A 18 -10.38 -10.43 -4.75
C HIS A 18 -11.08 -9.14 -4.35
N TRP A 19 -10.98 -8.13 -5.19
CA TRP A 19 -11.67 -6.85 -5.01
C TRP A 19 -13.12 -6.95 -5.49
N THR A 20 -14.05 -6.43 -4.67
CA THR A 20 -15.46 -6.21 -5.04
C THR A 20 -15.86 -4.79 -4.66
N PHE A 21 -16.94 -4.26 -5.22
CA PHE A 21 -17.44 -2.92 -4.86
C PHE A 21 -17.79 -2.85 -3.37
N GLU A 22 -18.38 -3.92 -2.81
CA GLU A 22 -18.74 -3.99 -1.39
C GLU A 22 -17.50 -3.94 -0.49
N ARG A 23 -16.39 -4.54 -0.93
CA ARG A 23 -15.13 -4.47 -0.19
C ARG A 23 -14.53 -3.07 -0.22
N ILE A 24 -14.53 -2.43 -1.39
CA ILE A 24 -14.03 -1.06 -1.54
C ILE A 24 -14.87 -0.11 -0.67
N ASP A 25 -16.20 -0.20 -0.75
CA ASP A 25 -17.14 0.58 0.07
C ASP A 25 -16.92 0.33 1.57
N LYS A 26 -16.72 -0.94 1.97
CA LYS A 26 -16.36 -1.28 3.35
C LYS A 26 -15.06 -0.58 3.79
N TYR A 27 -14.01 -0.60 2.96
CA TYR A 27 -12.71 0.00 3.31
C TYR A 27 -12.84 1.52 3.47
N ILE A 28 -13.63 2.16 2.60
CA ILE A 28 -13.94 3.59 2.70
C ILE A 28 -14.70 3.88 3.99
N LYS A 29 -15.73 3.08 4.33
CA LYS A 29 -16.51 3.23 5.59
C LYS A 29 -15.67 3.01 6.85
N GLU A 30 -14.64 2.16 6.78
CA GLU A 30 -13.67 1.98 7.87
C GLU A 30 -12.72 3.18 8.04
N GLY A 31 -12.73 4.14 7.11
CA GLY A 31 -11.85 5.30 7.09
C GLY A 31 -10.44 4.96 6.60
N ARG A 32 -10.25 3.90 5.82
CA ARG A 32 -8.94 3.58 5.24
C ARG A 32 -8.55 4.62 4.20
N GLY A 33 -7.28 5.00 4.21
CA GLY A 33 -6.74 6.13 3.46
C GLY A 33 -6.96 7.50 4.11
N GLN A 34 -7.70 7.56 5.23
CA GLN A 34 -8.04 8.81 5.90
C GLN A 34 -7.26 8.97 7.21
N GLY A 35 -7.22 10.20 7.70
CA GLY A 35 -6.49 10.59 8.89
C GLY A 35 -5.05 11.05 8.60
N GLU A 36 -4.39 11.51 9.66
CA GLU A 36 -3.00 11.95 9.66
C GLU A 36 -2.36 11.51 10.98
N PHE A 37 -1.02 11.41 10.98
CA PHE A 37 -0.26 10.97 12.15
C PHE A 37 -0.82 9.65 12.70
N GLU A 38 -1.07 9.58 14.01
CA GLU A 38 -1.55 8.40 14.74
C GLU A 38 -2.94 7.93 14.28
N ASN A 39 -3.72 8.83 13.68
CA ASN A 39 -5.08 8.54 13.24
C ASN A 39 -5.15 8.01 11.81
N TYR A 40 -4.03 8.00 11.08
CA TYR A 40 -4.00 7.49 9.71
C TYR A 40 -4.22 5.98 9.67
N LYS A 41 -5.08 5.53 8.75
CA LYS A 41 -5.32 4.11 8.48
C LYS A 41 -4.87 3.77 7.06
N PRO A 42 -3.89 2.86 6.84
CA PRO A 42 -3.45 2.51 5.50
C PRO A 42 -4.54 1.78 4.71
N TRP A 43 -4.51 1.90 3.37
CA TRP A 43 -5.46 1.17 2.52
C TRP A 43 -5.29 -0.34 2.63
N LEU A 44 -4.02 -0.78 2.64
CA LEU A 44 -3.63 -2.18 2.75
C LEU A 44 -2.85 -2.40 4.04
N THR A 45 -3.16 -3.51 4.71
CA THR A 45 -2.41 -4.02 5.85
C THR A 45 -1.76 -5.34 5.49
N VAL A 46 -0.84 -5.80 6.35
CA VAL A 46 -0.21 -7.12 6.20
C VAL A 46 -1.18 -8.31 6.21
N ARG A 47 -2.43 -8.09 6.64
CA ARG A 47 -3.49 -9.12 6.64
C ARG A 47 -4.29 -9.15 5.34
N ASP A 48 -4.22 -8.08 4.55
CA ASP A 48 -5.02 -7.93 3.35
C ASP A 48 -4.38 -8.67 2.18
N VAL A 49 -3.05 -8.59 1.99
CA VAL A 49 -2.42 -9.17 0.81
C VAL A 49 -1.76 -10.53 1.07
N PRO A 50 -1.95 -11.53 0.19
CA PRO A 50 -1.14 -12.74 0.21
C PRO A 50 0.29 -12.38 -0.18
N SER A 51 1.19 -12.39 0.80
CA SER A 51 2.58 -12.01 0.60
C SER A 51 3.35 -13.07 -0.21
N ASN A 52 3.97 -12.67 -1.33
CA ASN A 52 4.98 -13.49 -2.01
C ASN A 52 6.37 -13.38 -1.35
N GLY A 53 6.50 -12.52 -0.32
CA GLY A 53 7.72 -12.25 0.41
C GLY A 53 7.44 -11.96 1.89
N ARG A 54 8.37 -11.31 2.59
CA ARG A 54 8.20 -10.94 3.99
C ARG A 54 7.37 -9.67 4.12
N VAL A 55 6.32 -9.73 4.93
CA VAL A 55 5.59 -8.57 5.43
C VAL A 55 6.11 -8.20 6.81
N ALA A 56 5.99 -6.93 7.18
CA ALA A 56 6.46 -6.43 8.47
C ALA A 56 5.47 -5.44 9.09
N ARG A 57 5.49 -5.41 10.42
CA ARG A 57 4.79 -4.41 11.23
C ARG A 57 5.81 -3.76 12.15
N GLU A 58 5.91 -2.45 12.10
CA GLU A 58 6.91 -1.70 12.85
C GLU A 58 6.21 -0.57 13.61
N MET A 59 6.66 -0.29 14.83
CA MET A 59 6.16 0.84 15.61
C MET A 59 6.94 2.10 15.23
N GLY A 60 6.24 3.17 14.86
CA GLY A 60 6.87 4.45 14.54
C GLY A 60 7.47 5.15 15.76
N THR A 61 8.58 5.84 15.53
CA THR A 61 9.22 6.68 16.54
C THR A 61 8.72 8.11 16.44
N LYS A 62 8.64 8.67 15.22
CA LYS A 62 8.12 10.03 14.98
C LYS A 62 6.63 10.14 15.29
N VAL A 63 5.86 9.15 14.83
CA VAL A 63 4.41 9.03 15.04
C VAL A 63 4.14 7.70 15.71
N LYS A 64 3.45 7.70 16.87
CA LYS A 64 3.28 6.49 17.69
C LYS A 64 2.13 5.61 17.18
N ARG A 65 2.35 5.00 16.01
CA ARG A 65 1.45 4.01 15.43
C ARG A 65 2.17 2.82 14.83
N GLU A 66 1.42 1.73 14.65
CA GLU A 66 1.87 0.56 13.89
C GLU A 66 1.81 0.88 12.38
N TYR A 67 2.91 0.64 11.67
CA TYR A 67 3.03 0.76 10.22
C TYR A 67 3.00 -0.62 9.57
N HIS A 68 2.42 -0.72 8.37
CA HIS A 68 2.29 -1.97 7.64
C HIS A 68 3.09 -1.98 6.34
N PHE A 69 4.11 -2.85 6.26
CA PHE A 69 4.95 -2.99 5.06
C PHE A 69 4.73 -4.32 4.36
N LEU A 70 4.58 -4.26 3.05
CA LEU A 70 4.27 -5.40 2.19
C LEU A 70 5.54 -5.99 1.53
N SER A 71 6.69 -5.35 1.75
CA SER A 71 8.00 -5.82 1.34
C SER A 71 9.11 -5.34 2.28
N ASP A 72 10.25 -6.05 2.28
CA ASP A 72 11.47 -5.60 2.99
C ASP A 72 11.97 -4.25 2.46
N LEU A 73 11.79 -3.96 1.16
CA LEU A 73 12.24 -2.71 0.55
C LEU A 73 11.43 -1.51 1.03
N GLU A 74 10.10 -1.65 1.15
CA GLU A 74 9.24 -0.62 1.77
C GLU A 74 9.67 -0.36 3.20
N ARG A 75 9.92 -1.41 3.98
CA ARG A 75 10.38 -1.26 5.37
C ARG A 75 11.72 -0.53 5.47
N TYR A 76 12.68 -0.83 4.60
CA TYR A 76 13.96 -0.12 4.60
C TYR A 76 13.81 1.34 4.22
N PHE A 77 12.94 1.64 3.25
CA PHE A 77 12.63 3.02 2.89
C PHE A 77 11.97 3.77 4.06
N PHE A 78 11.06 3.13 4.79
CA PHE A 78 10.47 3.70 5.99
C PHE A 78 11.52 4.08 7.04
N TYR A 79 12.53 3.25 7.29
CA TYR A 79 13.59 3.60 8.24
C TYR A 79 14.39 4.84 7.81
N ILE A 80 14.58 5.05 6.51
CA ILE A 80 15.19 6.28 6.00
C ILE A 80 14.30 7.48 6.34
N LEU A 81 13.00 7.39 6.07
CA LEU A 81 12.05 8.46 6.37
C LEU A 81 11.95 8.77 7.88
N GLU A 82 11.90 7.75 8.72
CA GLU A 82 11.91 7.90 10.19
C GLU A 82 13.18 8.59 10.70
N TRP A 83 14.31 8.43 10.00
CA TRP A 83 15.57 9.08 10.37
C TRP A 83 15.67 10.54 9.90
N GLN A 84 14.96 10.93 8.83
CA GLN A 84 15.04 12.31 8.34
C GLN A 84 14.31 13.29 9.26
N ASP A 85 15.00 14.31 9.76
CA ASP A 85 14.43 15.30 10.69
C ASP A 85 13.33 16.16 10.07
N SER A 86 13.40 16.41 8.76
CA SER A 86 12.40 17.19 8.03
C SER A 86 11.06 16.47 7.87
N VAL A 87 11.05 15.13 7.92
CA VAL A 87 9.83 14.34 7.76
C VAL A 87 9.00 14.42 9.05
N VAL A 88 7.73 14.78 8.92
CA VAL A 88 6.81 14.98 10.06
C VAL A 88 5.68 13.96 10.10
N ASP A 89 5.22 13.46 8.96
CA ASP A 89 4.24 12.38 8.89
C ASP A 89 4.57 11.46 7.71
N ILE A 90 4.26 10.18 7.90
CA ILE A 90 4.48 9.13 6.91
C ILE A 90 3.17 8.37 6.85
N ARG A 91 2.56 8.26 5.66
CA ARG A 91 1.32 7.53 5.42
C ARG A 91 1.56 6.47 4.37
N GLU A 92 1.66 5.22 4.79
CA GLU A 92 1.95 4.06 3.92
C GLU A 92 0.69 3.51 3.24
N GLN A 93 0.86 2.90 2.07
CA GLN A 93 -0.26 2.32 1.28
C GLN A 93 -1.39 3.33 1.05
N TYR A 94 -1.02 4.54 0.61
CA TYR A 94 -1.92 5.67 0.45
C TYR A 94 -2.80 5.49 -0.78
N PRO A 95 -4.14 5.39 -0.62
CA PRO A 95 -5.03 5.15 -1.75
C PRO A 95 -5.31 6.41 -2.56
N ILE A 96 -5.43 6.25 -3.87
CA ILE A 96 -5.96 7.27 -4.78
C ILE A 96 -7.45 6.97 -4.94
N LEU A 97 -8.29 7.67 -4.16
CA LEU A 97 -9.71 7.37 -4.07
C LEU A 97 -10.52 7.90 -5.27
N GLU A 98 -10.00 8.91 -5.98
CA GLU A 98 -10.57 9.41 -7.23
C GLU A 98 -10.29 8.44 -8.39
N MET A 99 -10.89 7.25 -8.32
CA MET A 99 -10.67 6.17 -9.28
C MET A 99 -11.00 6.60 -10.72
N GLU A 100 -12.00 7.44 -10.89
CA GLU A 100 -12.38 8.00 -12.18
C GLU A 100 -11.20 8.74 -12.83
N LYS A 101 -10.43 9.51 -12.04
CA LYS A 101 -9.24 10.23 -12.53
C LYS A 101 -8.12 9.27 -12.91
N THR A 102 -7.88 8.22 -12.11
CA THR A 102 -6.84 7.22 -12.45
C THR A 102 -7.20 6.43 -13.70
N VAL A 103 -8.49 6.17 -13.93
CA VAL A 103 -8.98 5.53 -15.15
C VAL A 103 -8.80 6.47 -16.36
N GLU A 104 -9.20 7.74 -16.23
CA GLU A 104 -9.01 8.74 -17.28
C GLU A 104 -7.54 8.90 -17.67
N ILE A 105 -6.64 8.99 -16.68
CA ILE A 105 -5.19 9.07 -16.93
C ILE A 105 -4.69 7.82 -17.67
N ALA A 106 -5.11 6.63 -17.24
CA ALA A 106 -4.72 5.39 -17.92
C ALA A 106 -5.20 5.37 -19.39
N GLU A 107 -6.43 5.82 -19.66
CA GLU A 107 -6.96 5.93 -21.01
C GLU A 107 -6.19 6.95 -21.87
N LEU A 108 -5.86 8.12 -21.31
CA LEU A 108 -5.07 9.15 -21.99
C LEU A 108 -3.66 8.66 -22.36
N LEU A 109 -3.05 7.85 -21.50
CA LEU A 109 -1.72 7.25 -21.75
C LEU A 109 -1.79 5.98 -22.62
N GLY A 110 -2.99 5.49 -22.96
CA GLY A 110 -3.18 4.26 -23.71
C GLY A 110 -2.84 2.99 -22.92
N PHE A 111 -2.90 3.05 -21.59
CA PHE A 111 -2.62 1.94 -20.68
C PHE A 111 -3.91 1.31 -20.14
N ALA A 112 -3.87 0.01 -19.86
CA ALA A 112 -4.99 -0.64 -19.18
C ALA A 112 -4.98 -0.27 -17.69
N HIS A 113 -6.08 0.25 -17.16
CA HIS A 113 -6.23 0.45 -15.72
C HIS A 113 -6.17 -0.90 -14.96
N PRO A 114 -5.52 -0.98 -13.79
CA PRO A 114 -5.51 -2.19 -12.97
C PRO A 114 -6.91 -2.71 -12.63
N LYS A 115 -7.14 -4.00 -12.87
CA LYS A 115 -8.41 -4.68 -12.61
C LYS A 115 -8.18 -5.97 -11.85
N ASP A 116 -9.16 -6.32 -11.02
CA ASP A 116 -9.17 -7.62 -10.36
C ASP A 116 -9.29 -8.74 -11.41
N PRO A 117 -8.43 -9.76 -11.36
CA PRO A 117 -8.40 -10.79 -12.40
C PRO A 117 -9.69 -11.62 -12.44
N LYS A 118 -10.42 -11.74 -11.32
CA LYS A 118 -11.64 -12.55 -11.22
C LYS A 118 -12.90 -11.72 -11.40
N THR A 119 -13.04 -10.62 -10.66
CA THR A 119 -14.26 -9.81 -10.66
C THR A 119 -14.27 -8.75 -11.77
N LYS A 120 -13.10 -8.50 -12.39
CA LYS A 120 -12.90 -7.52 -13.48
C LYS A 120 -13.17 -6.06 -13.10
N ILE A 121 -13.42 -5.78 -11.83
CA ILE A 121 -13.60 -4.40 -11.37
C ILE A 121 -12.27 -3.68 -11.31
N ASN A 122 -12.31 -2.36 -11.47
CA ASN A 122 -11.14 -1.50 -11.26
C ASN A 122 -10.68 -1.57 -9.79
N ILE A 123 -9.37 -1.64 -9.58
CA ILE A 123 -8.78 -1.68 -8.25
C ILE A 123 -8.40 -0.26 -7.84
N VAL A 124 -8.66 0.11 -6.59
CA VAL A 124 -8.13 1.36 -6.00
C VAL A 124 -6.60 1.28 -6.01
N MET A 125 -5.96 2.14 -6.78
CA MET A 125 -4.51 2.24 -6.83
C MET A 125 -3.99 2.84 -5.53
N THR A 126 -2.81 2.38 -5.09
CA THR A 126 -2.12 2.91 -3.91
C THR A 126 -0.72 3.36 -4.28
N THR A 127 -0.29 4.46 -3.68
CA THR A 127 1.13 4.81 -3.59
C THR A 127 1.71 4.22 -2.31
N ASP A 128 2.93 3.69 -2.36
CA ASP A 128 3.52 3.01 -1.20
C ASP A 128 3.70 3.99 -0.01
N PHE A 129 4.07 5.26 -0.27
CA PHE A 129 4.22 6.30 0.74
C PHE A 129 3.69 7.66 0.29
N MET A 130 2.88 8.30 1.13
CA MET A 130 2.61 9.74 1.12
C MET A 130 3.33 10.38 2.32
N ILE A 131 4.29 11.25 2.03
CA ILE A 131 5.20 11.83 3.03
C ILE A 131 4.84 13.29 3.22
N THR A 132 4.69 13.70 4.47
CA THR A 132 4.60 15.11 4.85
C THR A 132 5.94 15.53 5.44
N TYR A 133 6.55 16.60 4.92
CA TYR A 133 7.86 17.09 5.38
C TYR A 133 7.91 18.61 5.40
N LYS A 134 8.87 19.18 6.13
CA LYS A 134 9.18 20.61 6.12
C LYS A 134 10.35 20.90 5.19
N ASN A 135 10.23 21.87 4.30
CA ASN A 135 11.35 22.36 3.49
C ASN A 135 12.31 23.23 4.34
N ASP A 136 13.39 23.73 3.73
CA ASP A 136 14.39 24.56 4.41
C ASP A 136 13.81 25.89 4.93
N GLN A 137 12.70 26.35 4.34
CA GLN A 137 11.95 27.54 4.76
C GLN A 137 10.97 27.25 5.90
N GLY A 138 10.77 25.97 6.25
CA GLY A 138 9.82 25.52 7.28
C GLY A 138 8.41 25.24 6.78
N ASP A 139 8.14 25.40 5.47
CA ASP A 139 6.82 25.16 4.87
C ASP A 139 6.51 23.68 4.80
N VAL A 140 5.24 23.33 5.04
CA VAL A 140 4.73 21.97 4.92
C VAL A 140 4.59 21.58 3.45
N CYS A 141 5.28 20.53 3.06
CA CYS A 141 5.33 19.97 1.72
C CYS A 141 4.91 18.50 1.72
N TYR A 142 4.50 18.00 0.54
CA TYR A 142 4.06 16.62 0.36
C TYR A 142 4.84 15.92 -0.76
N ALA A 143 5.15 14.64 -0.56
CA ALA A 143 5.82 13.81 -1.55
C ALA A 143 5.21 12.40 -1.59
N ALA A 144 4.74 12.00 -2.77
CA ALA A 144 4.34 10.63 -3.09
C ALA A 144 5.56 9.82 -3.55
N ARG A 145 5.74 8.60 -3.04
CA ARG A 145 6.82 7.68 -3.44
C ARG A 145 6.32 6.25 -3.60
N SER A 146 6.58 5.68 -4.77
CA SER A 146 6.39 4.26 -5.05
C SER A 146 7.74 3.55 -5.05
N ILE A 147 7.81 2.46 -4.30
CA ILE A 147 9.00 1.66 -4.02
C ILE A 147 8.87 0.34 -4.77
N LYS A 148 9.79 0.09 -5.71
CA LYS A 148 9.81 -1.13 -6.52
C LYS A 148 11.23 -1.63 -6.69
N SER A 149 11.39 -2.95 -6.74
CA SER A 149 12.71 -3.55 -6.96
C SER A 149 13.18 -3.27 -8.39
N PHE A 150 14.50 -3.24 -8.61
CA PHE A 150 15.06 -3.11 -9.96
C PHE A 150 14.47 -4.14 -10.93
N LYS A 151 14.30 -5.39 -10.48
CA LYS A 151 13.71 -6.47 -11.29
C LYS A 151 12.26 -6.19 -11.68
N ASP A 152 11.48 -5.54 -10.82
CA ASP A 152 10.10 -5.15 -11.14
C ASP A 152 10.06 -4.00 -12.13
N LEU A 153 10.99 -3.06 -12.05
CA LEU A 153 11.11 -1.94 -13.00
C LEU A 153 11.44 -2.40 -14.43
N LEU A 154 11.96 -3.61 -14.62
CA LEU A 154 12.16 -4.20 -15.96
C LEU A 154 10.87 -4.71 -16.58
N LYS A 155 9.77 -4.85 -15.82
CA LYS A 155 8.49 -5.33 -16.31
C LYS A 155 7.71 -4.18 -16.91
N LYS A 156 7.37 -4.27 -18.21
CA LYS A 156 6.56 -3.27 -18.92
C LYS A 156 5.30 -2.88 -18.13
N ARG A 157 4.56 -3.88 -17.64
CA ARG A 157 3.33 -3.64 -16.87
C ARG A 157 3.55 -2.85 -15.58
N THR A 158 4.69 -3.02 -14.93
CA THR A 158 5.02 -2.26 -13.72
C THR A 158 5.27 -0.79 -14.08
N LEU A 159 5.97 -0.52 -15.19
CA LEU A 159 6.19 0.86 -15.66
C LEU A 159 4.88 1.55 -16.04
N GLU A 160 3.97 0.86 -16.75
CA GLU A 160 2.63 1.39 -17.09
C GLU A 160 1.80 1.80 -15.86
N ILE A 161 2.04 1.18 -14.70
CA ILE A 161 1.31 1.47 -13.45
C ILE A 161 1.97 2.63 -12.68
N LEU A 162 3.25 2.90 -12.92
CA LEU A 162 4.02 3.94 -12.23
C LEU A 162 4.01 5.29 -12.95
N LEU A 163 3.70 5.30 -14.24
CA LEU A 163 3.61 6.49 -15.10
C LEU A 163 2.21 7.10 -15.05
#